data_AF-A0A257UMB0-F1
#
_entry.id   AF-A0A257UMB0-F1
#
_cell.length_a   1.000
_cell.length_b   1.000
_cell.length_c   1.000
_cell.angle_alpha   90.00
_cell.angle_beta   90.00
_cell.angle_gamma   90.00
#
_symmetry.space_group_name_H-M   'P 1'
#
loop_
_entity.id
_entity.type
_entity.pdbx_description
1 polymer ?
#
loop_
_entity_poly.entity_id
_entity_poly.type
_entity_poly.pdbx_seq_one_letter_code
_entity_poly.pdbx_strand_id
1 'polypeptide(L)' 'MLAGIGLFCWAAVTTPAQQITETRDPKQIQDEDFAKSYKEWTGEAKWGSPLVDHLPKVAGVPSPKDVLGYYIGAPRKL' A
#
# COMPACT_ATOMS: atom_id res chain seq x y z
N MET A 1 55.53 -8.46 0.01
CA MET A 1 54.67 -7.43 -0.60
C MET A 1 53.60 -8.18 -1.40
N LEU A 2 52.41 -8.41 -0.82
CA LEU A 2 51.15 -7.68 -1.11
C LEU A 2 50.90 -7.62 -2.63
N ALA A 3 49.83 -8.17 -3.21
CA ALA A 3 48.45 -8.16 -2.75
C ALA A 3 47.62 -9.30 -3.38
N GLY A 4 46.77 -9.93 -2.57
CA GLY A 4 45.66 -10.76 -3.04
C GLY A 4 44.51 -9.87 -3.46
N ILE A 5 44.12 -9.95 -4.73
CA ILE A 5 42.92 -9.28 -5.24
C ILE A 5 41.75 -10.24 -5.01
N GLY A 6 41.11 -10.08 -3.85
CA GLY A 6 39.81 -10.69 -3.58
C GLY A 6 38.76 -10.01 -4.45
N LEU A 7 38.40 -10.65 -5.56
CA LEU A 7 37.20 -10.32 -6.32
C LEU A 7 35.98 -10.79 -5.52
N PHE A 8 35.59 -9.99 -4.53
CA PHE A 8 34.35 -10.20 -3.80
C PHE A 8 33.21 -9.74 -4.73
N CYS A 9 32.69 -10.67 -5.52
CA CYS A 9 31.46 -10.47 -6.28
C CYS A 9 30.36 -10.07 -5.29
N TRP A 10 30.00 -8.80 -5.30
CA TRP A 10 28.87 -8.26 -4.59
C TRP A 10 27.61 -8.92 -5.15
N ALA A 11 27.11 -9.94 -4.45
CA ALA A 11 25.82 -10.53 -4.76
C ALA A 11 24.78 -9.42 -4.59
N ALA A 12 24.23 -8.95 -5.72
CA ALA A 12 23.09 -8.06 -5.71
C ALA A 12 21.93 -8.80 -5.03
N VAL A 13 21.63 -8.42 -3.79
CA VAL A 13 20.39 -8.82 -3.12
C VAL A 13 19.26 -8.24 -3.96
N THR A 14 18.65 -9.08 -4.78
CA THR A 14 17.37 -8.78 -5.43
C THR A 14 16.30 -8.98 -4.36
N THR A 15 15.91 -7.89 -3.69
CA THR A 15 14.68 -7.92 -2.90
C THR A 15 13.54 -8.29 -3.83
N PRO A 16 12.81 -9.41 -3.60
CA PRO A 16 11.64 -9.70 -4.41
C PRO A 16 10.65 -8.56 -4.20
N ALA A 17 10.34 -7.84 -5.28
CA ALA A 17 9.24 -6.89 -5.29
C ALA A 17 7.99 -7.63 -4.81
N GLN A 18 7.25 -7.03 -3.88
CA GLN A 18 6.08 -7.64 -3.25
C GLN A 18 5.05 -7.98 -4.33
N GLN A 19 4.98 -9.26 -4.72
CA GLN A 19 4.08 -9.72 -5.76
C GLN A 19 2.65 -9.61 -5.23
N ILE A 20 1.86 -8.71 -5.82
CA ILE A 20 0.44 -8.54 -5.48
C ILE A 20 -0.28 -9.78 -6.01
N THR A 21 -0.51 -10.77 -5.14
CA THR A 21 -1.42 -11.86 -5.47
C THR A 21 -2.84 -11.29 -5.46
N GLU A 22 -3.45 -11.20 -6.64
CA GLU A 22 -4.82 -10.74 -6.80
C GLU A 22 -5.78 -11.77 -6.17
N THR A 23 -6.18 -11.49 -4.92
CA THR A 23 -7.06 -12.36 -4.12
C THR A 23 -8.46 -11.77 -3.96
N ARG A 24 -8.77 -10.63 -4.60
CA ARG A 24 -10.09 -10.02 -4.53
C ARG A 24 -11.12 -10.90 -5.26
N ASP A 25 -12.32 -10.96 -4.72
CA ASP A 25 -13.48 -11.39 -5.50
C ASP A 25 -13.75 -10.30 -6.57
N PRO A 26 -13.78 -10.63 -7.88
CA PRO A 26 -14.05 -9.67 -8.94
C PRO A 26 -15.40 -8.92 -8.81
N LYS A 27 -16.35 -9.47 -8.05
CA LYS A 27 -17.66 -8.85 -7.82
C LYS A 27 -17.68 -7.95 -6.59
N GLN A 28 -16.65 -7.99 -5.75
CA GLN A 28 -16.60 -7.19 -4.53
C GLN A 28 -16.34 -5.73 -4.89
N ILE A 29 -17.30 -4.86 -4.55
CA ILE A 29 -17.19 -3.42 -4.75
C ILE A 29 -16.12 -2.87 -3.79
N GLN A 30 -15.22 -2.04 -4.31
CA GLN A 30 -14.17 -1.39 -3.53
C GLN A 30 -14.53 0.07 -3.24
N ASP A 31 -13.97 0.63 -2.18
CA ASP A 31 -14.11 2.04 -1.83
C ASP A 31 -13.11 2.91 -2.61
N GLU A 32 -13.54 3.42 -3.77
CA GLU A 32 -12.73 4.34 -4.58
C GLU A 32 -12.43 5.67 -3.89
N ASP A 33 -13.33 6.15 -3.03
CA ASP A 33 -13.19 7.45 -2.37
C ASP A 33 -12.03 7.41 -1.37
N PHE A 34 -11.90 6.29 -0.65
CA PHE A 34 -10.75 6.03 0.22
C PHE A 34 -9.44 6.00 -0.57
N ALA A 35 -9.39 5.24 -1.67
CA ALA A 35 -8.17 5.09 -2.46
C ALA A 35 -7.70 6.41 -3.08
N LYS A 36 -8.63 7.26 -3.55
CA LYS A 36 -8.32 8.61 -4.05
C LYS A 36 -7.78 9.49 -2.94
N SER A 37 -8.48 9.56 -1.83
CA SER A 37 -8.11 10.40 -0.69
C SER A 37 -6.74 10.01 -0.11
N TYR A 38 -6.48 8.70 0.03
CA TYR A 38 -5.19 8.21 0.51
C TYR A 38 -4.02 8.59 -0.41
N LYS A 39 -4.22 8.54 -1.73
CA LYS A 39 -3.19 8.96 -2.70
C LYS A 39 -2.86 10.44 -2.57
N GLU A 40 -3.87 11.28 -2.33
CA GLU A 40 -3.67 12.71 -2.07
C GLU A 40 -2.85 12.95 -0.79
N TRP A 41 -3.07 12.17 0.26
CA TRP A 41 -2.38 12.34 1.54
C TRP A 41 -0.96 11.77 1.55
N THR A 42 -0.78 10.62 0.90
CA THR A 42 0.50 9.88 0.89
C THR A 42 1.50 10.53 -0.08
N GLY A 43 1.01 11.24 -1.09
CA GLY A 43 1.85 11.89 -2.10
C GLY A 43 2.50 10.87 -3.03
N GLU A 44 3.73 10.45 -2.73
CA GLU A 44 4.46 9.51 -3.59
C GLU A 44 4.05 8.05 -3.33
N ALA A 45 3.83 7.28 -4.40
CA ALA A 45 3.41 5.88 -4.33
C ALA A 45 4.36 4.98 -3.54
N LYS A 46 5.65 5.34 -3.44
CA LYS A 46 6.66 4.59 -2.66
C LYS A 46 6.39 4.57 -1.16
N TRP A 47 5.62 5.53 -0.65
CA TRP A 47 5.21 5.61 0.76
C TRP A 47 3.87 4.91 1.03
N GLY A 48 3.15 4.56 -0.04
CA GLY A 48 1.83 3.98 0.03
C GLY A 48 1.83 2.47 -0.12
N SER A 49 0.81 1.82 0.43
CA SER A 49 0.56 0.41 0.15
C SER A 49 -0.08 0.24 -1.23
N PRO A 50 0.35 -0.76 -2.04
CA PRO A 50 -0.32 -1.10 -3.29
C PRO A 50 -1.71 -1.73 -3.10
N LEU A 51 -2.15 -1.95 -1.85
CA LEU A 51 -3.45 -2.53 -1.49
C LEU A 51 -4.49 -1.49 -1.06
N VAL A 52 -4.19 -0.20 -1.22
CA VAL A 52 -5.11 0.87 -0.81
C VAL A 52 -6.44 0.84 -1.59
N ASP A 53 -6.44 0.36 -2.82
CA ASP A 53 -7.62 0.18 -3.67
C ASP A 53 -8.38 -1.13 -3.40
N HIS A 54 -7.99 -1.89 -2.38
CA HIS A 54 -8.59 -3.18 -2.01
C HIS A 54 -9.47 -3.08 -0.77
N LEU A 55 -9.94 -1.89 -0.41
CA LEU A 55 -10.87 -1.71 0.70
C LEU A 55 -12.30 -2.08 0.26
N PRO A 56 -12.88 -3.21 0.74
CA PRO A 56 -14.21 -3.61 0.32
C PRO A 56 -15.30 -2.71 0.91
N LYS A 57 -16.31 -2.41 0.09
CA LYS A 57 -17.51 -1.68 0.51
C LYS A 57 -18.69 -2.64 0.54
N VAL A 58 -19.21 -2.91 1.74
CA VAL A 58 -20.28 -3.88 1.96
C VAL A 58 -21.49 -3.17 2.56
N ALA A 59 -22.68 -3.46 2.04
CA ALA A 59 -23.93 -2.94 2.60
C ALA A 59 -24.11 -3.43 4.05
N GLY A 60 -24.48 -2.54 4.96
CA GLY A 60 -24.70 -2.85 6.37
C GLY A 60 -23.47 -2.80 7.27
N VAL A 61 -22.26 -2.66 6.70
CA VAL A 61 -21.02 -2.41 7.45
C VAL A 61 -20.59 -0.96 7.21
N PRO A 62 -20.70 -0.07 8.21
CA PRO A 62 -20.32 1.32 8.02
C PRO A 62 -18.80 1.45 7.90
N SER A 63 -18.34 2.35 7.04
CA SER A 63 -16.93 2.73 6.99
C SER A 63 -16.58 3.64 8.18
N PRO A 64 -15.28 3.78 8.53
CA PRO A 64 -14.86 4.75 9.53
C PRO A 64 -15.34 6.17 9.23
N LYS A 65 -15.44 6.54 7.95
CA LYS A 65 -15.96 7.84 7.52
C LYS A 65 -17.44 8.00 7.88
N ASP A 66 -18.24 6.95 7.80
CA ASP A 66 -19.67 7.01 8.12
C ASP A 66 -19.92 7.19 9.62
N VAL A 67 -18.99 6.73 10.46
CA VAL A 67 -19.10 6.82 11.94
C VAL A 67 -18.40 8.07 12.48
N LEU A 68 -17.17 8.34 12.03
CA LEU A 68 -16.30 9.40 12.56
C LEU A 68 -16.36 10.69 11.73
N GLY A 69 -16.92 10.64 10.53
CA GLY A 69 -16.93 11.74 9.57
C GLY A 69 -15.65 11.89 8.74
N TYR A 70 -14.67 10.99 8.92
CA TYR A 70 -13.40 10.98 8.17
C TYR A 70 -12.81 9.57 8.06
N TYR A 71 -11.97 9.33 7.05
CA TYR A 71 -11.24 8.06 6.91
C TYR A 71 -10.00 8.01 7.80
N ILE A 72 -9.62 6.81 8.19
CA ILE A 72 -8.42 6.56 9.00
C ILE A 72 -7.18 7.07 8.25
N GLY A 73 -6.30 7.78 8.96
CA GLY A 73 -5.07 8.35 8.39
C GLY A 73 -5.28 9.68 7.66
N ALA A 74 -6.49 10.26 7.68
CA ALA A 74 -6.72 11.59 7.12
C ALA A 74 -5.84 12.65 7.81
N PRO A 75 -5.22 13.59 7.06
CA PRO A 75 -4.35 14.62 7.62
C PRO A 75 -5.08 15.47 8.66
N ARG A 76 -4.39 15.77 9.77
CA ARG A 76 -4.93 16.54 10.90
C ARG A 76 -6.13 15.86 11.58
N LYS A 77 -6.21 14.53 11.52
CA LYS A 77 -7.14 13.70 12.28
C LYS A 77 -6.36 12.77 13.22
N LEU A 78 -7.05 12.33 14.27
CA LEU A 78 -6.51 11.65 15.45
C LEU A 78 -6.20 10.18 15.17
#